data_AF-A0A2S6HSR2-F1
#
_entry.id   AF-A0A2S6HSR2-F1
#
_cell.length_a   1.000
_cell.length_b   1.000
_cell.length_c   1.000
_cell.angle_alpha   90.00
_cell.angle_beta   90.00
_cell.angle_gamma   90.00
#
_symmetry.space_group_name_H-M   'P 1'
#
loop_
_entity.id
_entity.type
_entity.pdbx_description
1 polymer ?
#
loop_
_entity_poly.entity_id
_entity_poly.type
_entity_poly.pdbx_seq_one_letter_code
_entity_poly.pdbx_strand_id
1 'polypeptide(L)'
;MYGKWKVSSQYIGDEKIFQVYRLRDISKVDHSGNREYAGEIIYDQDAAYAVAKGLNDGEGIEESIPKKQKPQLREQLGNQGNT
;
A
#
# COMPACT_ATOMS: atom_id res chain seq x y z
N MET A 1 -2.51 13.76 9.59
CA MET A 1 -3.44 13.65 8.45
C MET A 1 -3.53 12.19 8.08
N TYR A 2 -4.75 11.64 8.04
CA TYR A 2 -4.97 10.26 7.64
C TYR A 2 -4.68 10.08 6.15
N GLY A 3 -4.17 8.92 5.79
CA GLY A 3 -4.01 8.50 4.40
C GLY A 3 -5.30 7.94 3.83
N LYS A 4 -5.26 7.64 2.52
CA LYS A 4 -6.34 6.91 1.85
C LYS A 4 -6.40 5.46 2.31
N TRP A 5 -7.60 4.91 2.21
CA TRP A 5 -7.83 3.48 2.29
C TRP A 5 -7.18 2.78 1.09
N LYS A 6 -6.38 1.75 1.37
CA LYS A 6 -5.62 0.90 0.45
C LYS A 6 -5.89 -0.55 0.78
N VAL A 7 -5.57 -1.44 -0.15
CA VAL A 7 -5.64 -2.89 0.05
C VAL A 7 -4.21 -3.44 0.22
N SER A 8 -4.00 -4.23 1.26
CA SER A 8 -2.84 -5.13 1.36
C SER A 8 -3.28 -6.57 1.15
N SER A 9 -2.45 -7.37 0.50
CA SER A 9 -2.65 -8.82 0.39
C SER A 9 -1.52 -9.58 1.08
N GLN A 10 -1.84 -10.69 1.73
CA GLN A 10 -0.86 -11.63 2.27
C GLN A 10 -1.40 -13.06 2.19
N TYR A 11 -0.53 -14.06 2.31
CA TYR A 11 -0.95 -15.45 2.47
C TYR A 11 -0.91 -15.82 3.95
N ILE A 12 -1.96 -16.50 4.43
CA ILE A 12 -1.98 -17.19 5.71
C ILE A 12 -2.19 -18.67 5.41
N GLY A 13 -1.13 -19.47 5.57
CA GLY A 13 -1.10 -20.83 5.02
C GLY A 13 -1.21 -20.79 3.50
N ASP A 14 -2.16 -21.55 2.95
CA ASP A 14 -2.43 -21.61 1.51
C ASP A 14 -3.53 -20.63 1.06
N GLU A 15 -4.10 -19.86 1.98
CA GLU A 15 -5.16 -18.91 1.68
C GLU A 15 -4.61 -17.50 1.44
N LYS A 16 -4.98 -16.91 0.30
CA LYS A 16 -4.72 -15.49 0.03
C LYS A 16 -5.79 -14.66 0.70
N ILE A 17 -5.34 -13.72 1.52
CA ILE A 17 -6.22 -12.80 2.24
C ILE A 17 -5.92 -11.35 1.87
N PHE A 18 -6.92 -10.50 2.06
CA PHE A 18 -6.87 -9.07 1.81
C PHE A 18 -7.33 -8.32 3.06
N GLN A 19 -6.68 -7.19 3.33
CA GLN A 19 -7.08 -6.26 4.39
C GLN A 19 -7.11 -4.85 3.84
N VAL A 20 -8.19 -4.13 4.15
CA VAL A 20 -8.32 -2.71 3.82
C VAL A 20 -7.76 -1.89 4.98
N TYR A 21 -6.79 -1.05 4.69
CA TYR A 21 -6.08 -0.25 5.70
C TYR A 21 -5.79 1.17 5.19
N ARG A 22 -5.55 2.10 6.11
CA ARG A 22 -4.95 3.41 5.82
C ARG A 22 -3.82 3.71 6.79
N LEU A 23 -2.98 4.68 6.44
CA LEU A 23 -2.00 5.22 7.38
C LEU A 23 -2.67 6.24 8.30
N ARG A 24 -2.38 6.15 9.61
CA ARG A 24 -2.81 7.15 10.59
C ARG A 24 -2.09 8.48 10.39
N ASP A 25 -0.81 8.39 10.03
CA ASP A 25 0.03 9.53 9.73
C ASP A 25 0.85 9.28 8.46
N ILE A 26 0.48 9.97 7.38
CA ILE A 26 1.16 9.86 6.07
C ILE A 26 2.60 10.40 6.06
N SER A 27 3.00 11.18 7.08
CA SER A 27 4.36 11.70 7.19
C SER A 27 5.33 10.69 7.82
N LYS A 28 4.80 9.62 8.41
CA LYS A 28 5.57 8.57 9.07
C LYS A 28 5.70 7.34 8.18
N VAL A 29 6.72 6.54 8.47
CA VAL A 29 6.96 5.26 7.80
C VAL A 29 5.73 4.35 7.96
N ASP A 30 5.48 3.56 6.92
CA ASP A 30 4.47 2.53 6.94
C ASP A 30 4.94 1.32 7.78
N HIS A 31 4.38 1.19 8.99
CA HIS A 31 4.56 0.06 9.88
C HIS A 31 3.24 -0.27 10.58
N SER A 32 3.11 -1.46 11.18
CA SER A 32 1.85 -1.93 11.78
C SER A 32 1.23 -0.95 12.77
N GLY A 33 2.03 -0.31 13.63
CA GLY A 33 1.56 0.74 14.57
C GLY A 33 1.02 2.02 13.92
N ASN A 34 1.40 2.30 12.67
CA ASN A 34 0.90 3.44 11.87
C ASN A 34 -0.24 3.05 10.92
N ARG A 35 -0.73 1.81 10.97
CA ARG A 35 -1.88 1.36 10.17
C ARG A 35 -3.17 1.38 10.99
N GLU A 36 -4.25 1.75 10.32
CA GLU A 36 -5.64 1.59 10.76
C GLU A 36 -6.37 0.71 9.76
N TYR A 37 -7.22 -0.20 10.21
CA TYR A 37 -7.91 -1.18 9.38
C TYR A 37 -9.41 -0.91 9.37
N ALA A 38 -10.04 -1.05 8.19
CA ALA A 38 -11.45 -0.73 7.99
C ALA A 38 -12.41 -1.81 8.53
N GLY A 39 -11.89 -3.01 8.84
CA GLY A 39 -12.69 -4.15 9.25
C GLY A 39 -11.90 -5.45 9.27
N GLU A 40 -12.61 -6.55 9.06
CA GLU A 40 -12.07 -7.89 9.09
C GLU A 40 -11.27 -8.26 7.82
N ILE A 41 -10.73 -9.48 7.84
CA ILE A 41 -10.06 -10.10 6.70
C ILE A 41 -11.08 -10.38 5.58
N ILE A 42 -10.70 -10.06 4.34
CA ILE A 42 -11.50 -10.29 3.14
C ILE A 42 -10.76 -11.33 2.27
N TYR A 43 -11.48 -12.32 1.75
CA TYR A 43 -10.92 -13.39 0.91
C TYR A 43 -11.08 -13.14 -0.59
N ASP A 44 -11.94 -12.18 -0.96
CA ASP A 44 -12.16 -11.75 -2.33
C ASP A 44 -11.45 -10.42 -2.61
N GLN A 45 -10.66 -10.40 -3.70
CA GLN A 45 -9.84 -9.24 -4.04
C GLN A 45 -10.70 -8.04 -4.45
N ASP A 46 -11.72 -8.27 -5.26
CA ASP A 46 -12.56 -7.22 -5.83
C ASP A 46 -13.43 -6.58 -4.75
N ALA A 47 -13.95 -7.38 -3.81
CA ALA A 47 -14.64 -6.92 -2.63
C ALA A 47 -13.74 -6.00 -1.77
N ALA A 48 -12.47 -6.36 -1.56
CA ALA A 48 -11.55 -5.53 -0.79
C ALA A 48 -11.30 -4.17 -1.47
N TYR A 49 -11.13 -4.16 -2.80
CA TYR A 49 -11.00 -2.91 -3.56
C TYR A 49 -12.28 -2.08 -3.56
N ALA A 50 -13.45 -2.72 -3.66
CA ALA A 50 -14.74 -2.05 -3.59
C ALA A 50 -14.94 -1.34 -2.23
N VAL A 51 -14.56 -2.00 -1.13
CA VAL A 51 -14.60 -1.40 0.21
C VAL A 51 -13.67 -0.20 0.31
N ALA A 52 -12.40 -0.35 -0.11
CA ALA A 52 -11.44 0.76 -0.08
C ALA A 52 -11.91 1.95 -0.91
N LYS A 53 -12.49 1.69 -2.10
CA LYS A 53 -13.05 2.72 -2.96
C LYS A 53 -14.23 3.42 -2.31
N GLY A 54 -15.21 2.68 -1.79
CA GLY A 54 -16.39 3.25 -1.14
C GLY A 54 -16.04 4.14 0.06
N LEU A 55 -15.04 3.73 0.85
CA LEU A 55 -14.54 4.55 1.97
C LEU A 55 -13.86 5.83 1.51
N ASN A 56 -13.00 5.76 0.49
CA ASN A 56 -12.34 6.95 -0.05
C ASN A 56 -13.33 7.92 -0.70
N ASP A 57 -14.33 7.40 -1.43
CA ASP A 57 -15.38 8.21 -2.06
C ASP A 57 -16.25 8.89 -0.99
N GLY A 58 -16.61 8.17 0.08
CA GLY A 58 -17.39 8.72 1.20
C GLY A 58 -16.64 9.78 2.00
N GLU A 59 -15.31 9.67 2.09
CA GLU A 59 -14.43 10.68 2.72
C GLU A 59 -14.05 11.83 1.77
N GLY A 60 -14.53 11.82 0.52
CA GLY A 60 -14.25 12.85 -0.48
C GLY A 60 -12.77 12.95 -0.86
N ILE A 61 -12.00 11.87 -0.73
CA ILE A 61 -10.56 11.91 -0.96
C ILE A 61 -10.25 11.81 -2.46
N GLU A 62 -10.12 12.96 -3.12
CA GLU A 62 -9.67 13.03 -4.52
C GLU A 62 -8.30 12.39 -4.73
N GLU A 63 -8.13 11.76 -5.89
CA GLU A 63 -6.96 11.00 -6.28
C GLU A 63 -5.70 11.88 -6.46
N SER A 64 -4.99 12.23 -5.38
CA SER A 64 -3.60 12.68 -5.47
C SER A 64 -2.69 11.55 -5.98
N ILE A 65 -2.67 11.31 -7.29
CA ILE A 65 -1.82 10.33 -7.98
C ILE A 65 -0.35 10.56 -7.57
N PRO A 66 0.31 9.64 -6.84
CA PRO A 66 1.75 9.70 -6.71
C PRO A 66 2.34 9.30 -8.06
N LYS A 67 2.86 10.27 -8.81
CA LYS A 67 3.70 10.03 -9.99
C LYS A 67 4.76 9.00 -9.58
N LYS A 68 4.75 7.82 -10.21
CA LYS A 68 5.73 6.75 -10.03
C LYS A 68 7.12 7.37 -9.82
N GLN A 69 7.67 7.29 -8.61
CA GLN A 69 9.11 7.49 -8.44
C GLN A 69 9.76 6.35 -9.23
N LYS A 70 10.43 6.71 -10.33
CA LYS A 70 11.29 5.79 -11.07
C LYS A 70 12.22 5.14 -10.04
N PRO A 71 12.40 3.81 -10.02
CA PRO A 71 13.49 3.25 -9.24
C PRO A 71 14.79 3.90 -9.76
N GLN A 72 15.48 4.66 -8.89
CA GLN A 72 16.87 5.01 -9.10
C GLN A 72 17.62 3.68 -9.22
N LEU A 73 17.89 3.25 -10.46
CA LEU A 73 18.91 2.25 -10.75
C LEU A 73 20.20 2.79 -10.12
N ARG A 74 20.67 2.11 -9.08
CA ARG A 74 22.01 2.31 -8.53
C ARG A 74 23.01 2.02 -9.66
N GLU A 75 23.54 3.06 -10.28
CA GLU A 75 24.84 2.98 -10.93
C GLU A 75 25.89 2.82 -9.82
N GLN A 76 26.19 1.58 -9.46
CA GLN A 76 27.41 1.28 -8.71
C GLN A 76 28.46 0.78 -9.70
N LEU A 77 29.39 1.70 -9.94
CA LEU A 77 30.73 1.54 -10.48
C LEU A 77 31.34 0.15 -10.25
N GLY A 78 31.79 -0.45 -11.35
CA GLY A 78 32.71 -1.58 -11.38
C GLY A 78 33.69 -1.43 -12.53
N ASN A 79 34.36 -0.28 -12.58
CA ASN A 79 35.57 -0.11 -13.38
C ASN A 79 36.73 -0.68 -12.57
N GLN A 80 37.33 -1.81 -13.00
CA GLN A 80 38.75 -2.19 -12.81
C GLN A 80 38.96 -3.68 -13.16
N GLY A 81 39.90 -3.98 -14.07
CA GLY A 81 40.53 -5.30 -14.11
C GLY A 81 40.99 -5.80 -15.48
N ASN A 82 42.20 -5.40 -15.85
CA ASN A 82 43.08 -5.93 -16.89
C ASN A 82 43.22 -7.47 -16.89
N THR A 83 43.19 -8.11 -18.08
CA THR A 83 44.01 -9.28 -18.49
C THR A 83 44.09 -9.35 -20.00
#